data_AF-A0A3M7S049-F1
#
_entry.id   AF-A0A3M7S049-F1
#
_cell.length_a   1.000
_cell.length_b   1.000
_cell.length_c   1.000
_cell.angle_alpha   90.00
_cell.angle_beta   90.00
_cell.angle_gamma   90.00
#
_symmetry.space_group_name_H-M   'P 1'
#
loop_
_entity.id
_entity.type
_entity.pdbx_description
1 polymer ?
#
loop_
_entity_poly.entity_id
_entity_poly.type
_entity_poly.pdbx_seq_one_letter_code
_entity_poly.pdbx_strand_id
1 'polypeptide(L)'
;MRLLSLIFLSLCFFASIRAESTLQDVATRPISPNNLNRTDSQNSPQCPDGFVLYQNDCFYVSDQEATWNEAKLECESLNSSLLIAPTKVVIDFSVNLFEELELDGRYLIGAYLNDSNWYWLNGQELGSHGPWWRDSNSSNECVEMQVLGLHKIPCENYTNYFICQSNALISSDSLKKLTIGDRCDENDQEPCEQGLECIESQCKCFLVDYKIKANLCGIRLRNLMETFTINLGNIIL
;
A
#
# COMPACT_ATOMS: atom_id res chain seq x y z
N MET A 1 21.82 -51.83 32.29
CA MET A 1 21.32 -50.72 31.44
C MET A 1 20.93 -51.24 30.05
N ARG A 2 19.88 -52.08 29.98
CA ARG A 2 19.31 -52.60 28.72
C ARG A 2 17.78 -52.43 28.75
N LEU A 3 17.33 -51.19 28.92
CA LEU A 3 15.90 -50.85 28.90
C LEU A 3 15.54 -49.56 28.12
N LEU A 4 16.51 -48.85 27.53
CA LEU A 4 16.24 -47.64 26.73
C LEU A 4 16.21 -47.89 25.21
N SER A 5 16.64 -49.06 24.75
CA SER A 5 16.69 -49.40 23.30
C SER A 5 15.36 -49.88 22.72
N LEU A 6 14.34 -50.14 23.54
CA LEU A 6 13.05 -50.67 23.10
C LEU A 6 11.96 -49.60 22.95
N ILE A 7 12.19 -48.38 23.45
CA ILE A 7 11.24 -47.26 23.32
C ILE A 7 11.49 -46.49 22.01
N PHE A 8 12.74 -46.46 21.50
CA PHE A 8 13.07 -45.82 20.23
C PHE A 8 12.63 -46.61 18.98
N LEU A 9 12.42 -47.94 19.09
CA LEU A 9 11.91 -48.75 17.98
C LEU A 9 10.38 -48.71 17.84
N SER A 10 9.66 -48.18 18.84
CA SER A 10 8.20 -48.08 18.85
C SER A 10 7.65 -46.75 18.34
N LEU A 11 8.48 -45.70 18.23
CA LEU A 11 8.06 -44.39 17.71
C LEU A 11 8.50 -44.12 16.26
N CYS A 12 9.31 -44.99 15.67
CA CYS A 12 9.60 -44.97 14.22
C CYS A 12 8.62 -45.82 13.39
N PHE A 13 7.67 -46.53 14.03
CA PHE A 13 6.70 -47.41 13.36
C PHE A 13 5.32 -46.77 13.13
N PHE A 14 5.10 -45.53 13.59
CA PHE A 14 3.92 -44.70 13.29
C PHE A 14 4.47 -43.31 12.95
N ALA A 15 4.53 -42.78 11.73
CA ALA A 15 3.73 -43.01 10.55
C ALA A 15 4.56 -42.71 9.30
N SER A 16 5.08 -43.76 8.65
CA SER A 16 5.32 -43.72 7.20
C SER A 16 3.98 -43.98 6.51
N ILE A 17 3.21 -42.92 6.23
CA ILE A 17 2.07 -43.02 5.33
C ILE A 17 2.53 -42.49 3.97
N ARG A 18 2.98 -43.41 3.12
CA ARG A 18 2.96 -43.24 1.67
C ARG A 18 1.52 -43.54 1.23
N ALA A 19 0.85 -42.58 0.62
CA ALA A 19 -0.34 -42.83 -0.18
C ALA A 19 -0.04 -42.33 -1.60
N GLU A 20 0.17 -43.27 -2.51
CA GLU A 20 0.23 -43.06 -3.95
C GLU A 20 -0.83 -43.98 -4.60
N SER A 21 -1.37 -43.52 -5.73
CA SER A 21 -2.49 -44.05 -6.54
C SER A 21 -3.88 -43.75 -5.96
N THR A 22 -4.80 -43.09 -6.66
CA THR A 22 -5.28 -43.41 -8.02
C THR A 22 -5.55 -42.17 -8.88
N LEU A 23 -4.90 -42.08 -10.04
CA LEU A 23 -5.49 -41.47 -11.22
C LEU A 23 -6.65 -42.38 -11.64
N GLN A 24 -7.88 -41.95 -11.43
CA GLN A 24 -9.06 -42.54 -12.05
C GLN A 24 -9.85 -41.44 -12.75
N ASP A 25 -9.93 -41.63 -14.07
CA ASP A 25 -10.64 -40.84 -15.06
C ASP A 25 -12.06 -40.48 -14.61
N VAL A 26 -12.32 -39.20 -14.40
CA VAL A 26 -13.67 -38.65 -14.54
C VAL A 26 -13.81 -38.23 -15.99
N ALA A 27 -14.60 -39.03 -16.71
CA ALA A 27 -14.91 -38.92 -18.12
C ALA A 27 -15.13 -37.48 -18.60
N THR A 28 -14.41 -37.15 -19.67
CA THR A 28 -14.55 -35.97 -20.52
C THR A 28 -16.01 -35.81 -20.96
N ARG A 29 -16.72 -34.82 -20.40
CA ARG A 29 -17.93 -34.28 -21.05
C ARG A 29 -17.46 -33.25 -22.09
N PRO A 30 -17.94 -33.29 -23.34
CA PRO A 30 -17.61 -32.25 -24.31
C PRO A 30 -18.23 -30.93 -23.85
N ILE A 31 -17.40 -29.98 -23.42
CA ILE A 31 -17.83 -28.60 -23.22
C ILE A 31 -17.97 -28.00 -24.61
N SER A 32 -19.22 -27.76 -25.00
CA SER A 32 -19.59 -26.97 -26.18
C SER A 32 -18.84 -25.63 -26.17
N PRO A 33 -18.28 -25.15 -27.29
CA PRO A 33 -17.58 -23.87 -27.34
C PRO A 33 -18.61 -22.73 -27.42
N ASN A 34 -19.26 -22.43 -26.30
CA ASN A 34 -20.10 -21.25 -26.18
C ASN A 34 -19.41 -20.21 -25.31
N ASN A 35 -18.99 -19.13 -25.99
CA ASN A 35 -18.70 -17.80 -25.45
C ASN A 35 -17.68 -17.72 -24.30
N LEU A 36 -16.40 -17.58 -24.66
CA LEU A 36 -15.48 -16.73 -23.90
C LEU A 36 -15.85 -15.25 -24.12
N ASN A 37 -17.05 -14.85 -23.68
CA ASN A 37 -17.29 -13.47 -23.28
C ASN A 37 -17.11 -13.44 -21.76
N ARG A 38 -15.85 -13.29 -21.32
CA ARG A 38 -15.56 -12.87 -19.95
C ARG A 38 -16.00 -11.40 -19.83
N THR A 39 -17.25 -11.19 -19.45
CA THR A 39 -17.68 -9.96 -18.80
C THR A 39 -17.08 -9.90 -17.39
N ASP A 40 -16.56 -8.70 -17.05
CA ASP A 40 -16.06 -8.24 -15.75
C ASP A 40 -14.79 -8.87 -15.16
N SER A 41 -13.62 -8.36 -15.59
CA SER A 41 -12.44 -8.27 -14.71
C SER A 41 -11.55 -7.07 -15.06
N GLN A 42 -12.11 -5.88 -15.24
CA GLN A 42 -11.34 -4.68 -15.61
C GLN A 42 -11.57 -3.49 -14.67
N ASN A 43 -11.85 -3.74 -13.39
CA ASN A 43 -12.03 -2.69 -12.38
C ASN A 43 -11.27 -2.95 -11.06
N SER A 44 -10.41 -3.97 -11.00
CA SER A 44 -9.58 -4.20 -9.81
C SER A 44 -8.34 -3.30 -9.83
N PRO A 45 -8.01 -2.62 -8.71
CA PRO A 45 -6.73 -1.94 -8.57
C PRO A 45 -5.58 -2.92 -8.86
N GLN A 46 -4.56 -2.46 -9.58
CA GLN A 46 -3.38 -3.26 -9.95
C GLN A 46 -2.12 -2.58 -9.46
N CYS A 47 -1.14 -3.37 -9.04
CA CYS A 47 0.17 -2.86 -8.65
C CYS A 47 1.21 -3.07 -9.76
N PRO A 48 2.26 -2.23 -9.80
CA PRO A 48 3.44 -2.52 -10.62
C PRO A 48 4.03 -3.89 -10.29
N ASP A 49 4.75 -4.48 -11.23
CA ASP A 49 5.42 -5.77 -11.00
C ASP A 49 6.33 -5.69 -9.77
N GLY A 50 6.25 -6.70 -8.91
CA GLY A 50 7.01 -6.77 -7.66
C GLY A 50 6.37 -6.06 -6.47
N PHE A 51 5.24 -5.35 -6.66
CA PHE A 51 4.50 -4.74 -5.57
C PHE A 51 3.29 -5.58 -5.17
N VAL A 52 2.97 -5.60 -3.88
CA VAL A 52 1.80 -6.24 -3.30
C VAL A 52 0.69 -5.20 -3.11
N LEU A 53 -0.50 -5.52 -3.57
CA LEU A 53 -1.69 -4.69 -3.37
C LEU A 53 -2.22 -4.89 -1.95
N TYR A 54 -2.31 -3.80 -1.19
CA TYR A 54 -3.04 -3.77 0.07
C TYR A 54 -3.93 -2.53 0.11
N GLN A 55 -5.24 -2.76 0.22
CA GLN A 55 -6.27 -1.74 0.05
C GLN A 55 -6.16 -1.05 -1.32
N ASN A 56 -5.85 0.25 -1.37
CA ASN A 56 -5.70 1.02 -2.60
C ASN A 56 -4.23 1.40 -2.88
N ASP A 57 -3.31 0.86 -2.09
CA ASP A 57 -1.89 1.16 -2.16
C ASP A 57 -1.10 -0.11 -2.50
N CYS A 58 0.07 0.13 -3.08
CA CYS A 58 0.99 -0.88 -3.56
C CYS A 58 2.28 -0.78 -2.76
N PHE A 59 2.72 -1.90 -2.19
CA PHE A 59 3.91 -1.96 -1.35
C PHE A 59 4.97 -2.85 -1.97
N TYR A 60 6.21 -2.35 -1.98
CA TYR A 60 7.38 -3.14 -2.36
C TYR A 60 8.27 -3.29 -1.14
N VAL A 61 8.69 -4.52 -0.88
CA VAL A 61 9.63 -4.86 0.20
C VAL A 61 10.96 -5.16 -0.47
N SER A 62 12.02 -4.47 -0.04
CA SER A 62 13.34 -4.65 -0.65
C SER A 62 13.90 -6.05 -0.40
N ASP A 63 14.64 -6.55 -1.38
CA ASP A 63 15.40 -7.80 -1.29
C ASP A 63 16.86 -7.56 -0.85
N GLN A 64 17.30 -6.30 -0.79
CA GLN A 64 18.62 -5.87 -0.32
C GLN A 64 18.49 -4.81 0.78
N GLU A 65 19.50 -4.76 1.64
CA GLU A 65 19.65 -3.71 2.63
C GLU A 65 20.28 -2.45 2.01
N ALA A 66 19.85 -1.29 2.47
CA ALA A 66 20.38 0.00 2.04
C ALA A 66 20.43 0.97 3.22
N THR A 67 21.22 2.03 3.13
CA THR A 67 21.07 3.17 4.05
C THR A 67 19.75 3.89 3.79
N TRP A 68 19.29 4.71 4.73
CA TRP A 68 18.02 5.42 4.57
C TRP A 68 17.98 6.33 3.32
N ASN A 69 19.09 7.00 3.03
CA ASN A 69 19.22 7.85 1.83
C ASN A 69 19.21 7.03 0.53
N GLU A 70 19.90 5.88 0.51
CA GLU A 70 19.89 4.96 -0.63
C GLU A 70 18.50 4.37 -0.85
N ALA A 71 17.85 3.88 0.21
CA ALA A 71 16.49 3.34 0.17
C ALA A 71 15.48 4.36 -0.37
N LYS A 72 15.61 5.64 0.03
CA LYS A 72 14.80 6.75 -0.51
C LYS A 72 14.98 6.88 -2.03
N LEU A 73 16.23 6.91 -2.50
CA LEU A 73 16.55 7.03 -3.92
C LEU A 73 16.08 5.82 -4.73
N GLU A 74 16.18 4.61 -4.16
CA GLU A 74 15.70 3.38 -4.79
C GLU A 74 14.18 3.39 -4.96
N CYS A 75 13.41 3.74 -3.92
CA CYS A 75 11.97 3.89 -4.05
C CYS A 75 11.60 4.95 -5.11
N GLU A 76 12.30 6.09 -5.14
CA GLU A 76 12.09 7.13 -6.16
C GLU A 76 12.37 6.62 -7.58
N SER A 77 13.39 5.78 -7.78
CA SER A 77 13.69 5.15 -9.06
C SER A 77 12.58 4.21 -9.55
N LEU A 78 11.81 3.64 -8.62
CA LEU A 78 10.63 2.80 -8.88
C LEU A 78 9.34 3.63 -9.06
N ASN A 79 9.43 4.96 -9.20
CA ASN A 79 8.29 5.90 -9.21
C ASN A 79 7.40 5.80 -7.96
N SER A 80 8.01 5.41 -6.84
CA SER A 80 7.38 5.21 -5.55
C SER A 80 8.04 6.11 -4.50
N SER A 81 7.66 5.98 -3.24
CA SER A 81 8.31 6.66 -2.11
C SER A 81 8.54 5.66 -0.99
N LEU A 82 9.49 5.89 -0.08
CA LEU A 82 9.49 5.15 1.18
C LEU A 82 8.13 5.26 1.88
N LEU A 83 7.74 4.19 2.58
CA LEU A 83 6.46 4.05 3.27
C LEU A 83 6.15 5.24 4.19
N ILE A 84 4.94 5.79 4.09
CA ILE A 84 4.44 6.85 4.97
C ILE A 84 3.21 6.33 5.69
N ALA A 85 3.31 6.17 7.00
CA ALA A 85 2.22 5.61 7.80
C ALA A 85 1.23 6.70 8.26
N PRO A 86 -0.07 6.38 8.41
CA PRO A 86 -1.02 7.30 9.01
C PRO A 86 -0.73 7.54 10.50
N THR A 87 -0.25 8.74 10.85
CA THR A 87 0.21 9.10 12.21
C THR A 87 -0.74 8.67 13.34
N LYS A 88 -2.07 8.88 13.18
CA LYS A 88 -3.06 8.62 14.24
C LYS A 88 -3.29 7.14 14.56
N VAL A 89 -2.96 6.25 13.63
CA VAL A 89 -3.25 4.80 13.71
C VAL A 89 -2.02 3.98 13.33
N VAL A 90 -0.82 4.51 13.60
CA VAL A 90 0.45 3.90 13.13
C VAL A 90 0.64 2.46 13.61
N ILE A 91 0.18 2.12 14.82
CA ILE A 91 0.31 0.76 15.37
C ILE A 91 -0.62 -0.20 14.65
N ASP A 92 -1.90 0.12 14.54
CA ASP A 92 -2.86 -0.73 13.83
C ASP A 92 -2.46 -0.91 12.36
N PHE A 93 -1.97 0.18 11.74
CA PHE A 93 -1.39 0.12 10.40
C PHE A 93 -0.20 -0.82 10.31
N SER A 94 0.76 -0.72 11.25
CA SER A 94 1.96 -1.56 11.26
C SER A 94 1.61 -3.04 11.45
N VAL A 95 0.71 -3.37 12.37
CA VAL A 95 0.26 -4.75 12.63
C VAL A 95 -0.37 -5.35 11.36
N ASN A 96 -1.33 -4.64 10.76
CA ASN A 96 -2.03 -5.15 9.58
C ASN A 96 -1.09 -5.26 8.36
N LEU A 97 -0.20 -4.28 8.17
CA LEU A 97 0.75 -4.31 7.06
C LEU A 97 1.73 -5.48 7.20
N PHE A 98 2.23 -5.74 8.41
CA PHE A 98 3.15 -6.85 8.67
C PHE A 98 2.47 -8.21 8.49
N GLU A 99 1.20 -8.34 8.88
CA GLU A 99 0.41 -9.53 8.63
C GLU A 99 0.19 -9.76 7.13
N GLU A 100 -0.25 -8.74 6.40
CA GLU A 100 -0.54 -8.84 4.96
C GLU A 100 0.71 -9.13 4.12
N LEU A 101 1.83 -8.48 4.44
CA LEU A 101 3.09 -8.62 3.70
C LEU A 101 3.98 -9.73 4.27
N GLU A 102 3.49 -10.51 5.24
CA GLU A 102 4.22 -11.61 5.91
C GLU A 102 5.60 -11.18 6.46
N LEU A 103 5.67 -10.00 7.10
CA LEU A 103 6.90 -9.39 7.59
C LEU A 103 7.19 -9.77 9.04
N ASP A 104 8.46 -10.08 9.35
CA ASP A 104 8.91 -10.43 10.70
C ASP A 104 10.13 -9.63 11.20
N GLY A 105 10.61 -8.66 10.40
CA GLY A 105 11.82 -7.88 10.65
C GLY A 105 11.59 -6.43 11.05
N ARG A 106 12.54 -5.57 10.66
CA ARG A 106 12.44 -4.12 10.75
C ARG A 106 12.77 -3.52 9.39
N TYR A 107 12.09 -2.44 9.04
CA TYR A 107 12.19 -1.89 7.70
C TYR A 107 12.31 -0.38 7.73
N LEU A 108 13.21 0.20 6.93
CA LEU A 108 13.31 1.65 6.77
C LEU A 108 12.03 2.20 6.14
N ILE A 109 11.55 3.32 6.68
CA ILE A 109 10.34 4.00 6.22
C ILE A 109 10.58 5.50 6.05
N GLY A 110 9.66 6.19 5.41
CA GLY A 110 9.78 7.58 4.98
C GLY A 110 9.55 8.61 6.08
N ALA A 111 10.18 8.46 7.25
CA ALA A 111 10.21 9.48 8.31
C ALA A 111 11.63 9.83 8.74
N TYR A 112 11.83 11.11 9.08
CA TYR A 112 13.13 11.69 9.41
C TYR A 112 12.99 12.86 10.39
N LEU A 113 14.08 13.16 11.10
CA LEU A 113 14.24 14.30 11.99
C LEU A 113 14.80 15.49 11.20
N ASN A 114 14.16 16.65 11.31
CA ASN A 114 14.66 17.91 10.78
C ASN A 114 14.45 19.03 11.81
N ASP A 115 15.52 19.75 12.16
CA ASP A 115 15.49 20.88 13.10
C ASP A 115 14.70 20.61 14.41
N SER A 116 14.84 19.40 14.96
CA SER A 116 14.17 18.91 16.19
C SER A 116 12.72 18.43 16.03
N ASN A 117 12.14 18.47 14.82
CA ASN A 117 10.80 17.96 14.55
C ASN A 117 10.85 16.74 13.62
N TRP A 118 9.92 15.81 13.83
CA TRP A 118 9.80 14.60 13.03
C TRP A 118 8.82 14.80 11.88
N TYR A 119 9.24 14.47 10.68
CA TYR A 119 8.44 14.62 9.47
C TYR A 119 8.37 13.31 8.70
N TRP A 120 7.21 13.09 8.09
CA TRP A 120 7.08 12.17 6.96
C TRP A 120 7.63 12.82 5.68
N LEU A 121 8.03 12.01 4.70
CA LEU A 121 8.49 12.49 3.39
C LEU A 121 7.46 13.35 2.64
N ASN A 122 6.17 13.23 2.95
CA ASN A 122 5.11 14.08 2.39
C ASN A 122 4.98 15.46 3.09
N GLY A 123 5.89 15.78 4.02
CA GLY A 123 5.92 17.03 4.77
C GLY A 123 4.98 17.09 5.96
N GLN A 124 4.19 16.05 6.22
CA GLN A 124 3.35 16.01 7.43
C GLN A 124 4.22 15.80 8.67
N GLU A 125 3.93 16.57 9.71
CA GLU A 125 4.54 16.36 11.02
C GLU A 125 4.03 15.06 11.63
N LEU A 126 4.96 14.23 12.11
CA LEU A 126 4.67 13.01 12.85
C LEU A 126 4.31 13.32 14.32
N GLY A 127 4.69 14.51 14.78
CA GLY A 127 4.37 15.06 16.09
C GLY A 127 5.41 14.69 17.14
N SER A 128 5.71 15.64 18.03
CA SER A 128 6.75 15.54 19.05
C SER A 128 6.37 14.76 20.33
N HIS A 129 5.11 14.27 20.44
CA HIS A 129 4.54 13.83 21.73
C HIS A 129 3.96 12.39 21.77
N GLY A 130 4.38 11.50 20.87
CA GLY A 130 4.14 10.05 20.97
C GLY A 130 5.16 9.30 21.86
N PRO A 131 4.86 8.05 22.28
CA PRO A 131 5.79 7.22 23.08
C PRO A 131 7.11 6.89 22.37
N TRP A 132 7.20 7.17 21.07
CA TRP A 132 8.30 6.86 20.17
C TRP A 132 9.48 7.85 20.22
N TRP A 133 9.26 9.07 20.73
CA TRP A 133 10.16 10.22 20.47
C TRP A 133 11.02 10.68 21.66
N ARG A 134 11.23 9.86 22.70
CA ARG A 134 12.07 10.32 23.83
C ARG A 134 13.52 10.57 23.40
N ASP A 135 13.94 11.80 23.66
CA ASP A 135 15.28 12.37 23.65
C ASP A 135 16.13 12.02 22.42
N SER A 136 16.01 12.81 21.34
CA SER A 136 17.06 12.84 20.32
C SER A 136 18.16 13.82 20.75
N ASN A 137 19.30 13.28 21.16
CA ASN A 137 20.54 14.06 21.35
C ASN A 137 21.32 14.24 20.05
N SER A 138 20.79 13.72 18.93
CA SER A 138 21.45 13.77 17.63
C SER A 138 20.61 14.58 16.63
N SER A 139 21.30 15.26 15.72
CA SER A 139 20.71 16.23 14.79
C SER A 139 20.26 15.62 13.46
N ASN A 140 20.47 14.32 13.23
CA ASN A 140 20.15 13.64 11.97
C ASN A 140 19.76 12.17 12.20
N GLU A 141 18.47 11.95 12.42
CA GLU A 141 17.88 10.62 12.68
C GLU A 141 16.79 10.32 11.67
N CYS A 142 16.66 9.05 11.34
CA CYS A 142 15.68 8.50 10.42
C CYS A 142 14.88 7.41 11.14
N VAL A 143 13.85 6.87 10.49
CA VAL A 143 12.93 5.92 11.12
C VAL A 143 12.92 4.56 10.43
N GLU A 144 12.94 3.52 11.26
CA GLU A 144 12.55 2.16 10.87
C GLU A 144 11.25 1.75 11.56
N MET A 145 10.47 0.89 10.91
CA MET A 145 9.23 0.30 11.42
C MET A 145 9.46 -1.15 11.83
N GLN A 146 8.82 -1.54 12.93
CA GLN A 146 8.59 -2.92 13.35
C GLN A 146 7.09 -3.13 13.57
N VAL A 147 6.64 -4.39 13.71
CA VAL A 147 5.22 -4.74 13.93
C VAL A 147 4.52 -3.94 15.04
N LEU A 148 5.24 -3.61 16.12
CA LEU A 148 4.72 -2.79 17.23
C LEU A 148 5.24 -1.35 17.22
N GLY A 149 5.56 -0.77 16.07
CA GLY A 149 5.74 0.68 15.90
C GLY A 149 7.10 1.13 15.37
N LEU A 150 7.50 2.34 15.75
CA LEU A 150 8.58 3.09 15.10
C LEU A 150 9.85 3.17 15.97
N HIS A 151 11.03 3.07 15.36
CA HIS A 151 12.32 3.22 16.03
C HIS A 151 13.18 4.25 15.32
N LYS A 152 13.93 5.05 16.09
CA LYS A 152 14.92 5.99 15.55
C LYS A 152 16.23 5.28 15.23
N ILE A 153 16.81 5.61 14.08
CA ILE A 153 18.10 5.10 13.62
C ILE A 153 18.96 6.24 13.06
N PRO A 154 20.30 6.12 13.06
CA PRO A 154 21.15 7.05 12.32
C PRO A 154 20.85 6.95 10.83
N CYS A 155 20.65 8.08 10.13
CA CYS A 155 20.38 8.05 8.69
C CYS A 155 21.56 7.52 7.86
N GLU A 156 22.79 7.66 8.38
CA GLU A 156 24.03 7.24 7.75
C GLU A 156 24.66 6.07 8.53
N ASN A 157 25.40 5.20 7.83
CA ASN A 157 26.12 4.05 8.40
C ASN A 157 25.24 3.02 9.13
N TYR A 158 23.92 3.08 8.91
CA TYR A 158 22.96 2.04 9.30
C TYR A 158 22.25 1.57 8.04
N THR A 159 22.31 0.27 7.78
CA THR A 159 21.64 -0.36 6.64
C THR A 159 20.56 -1.30 7.15
N ASN A 160 19.44 -1.36 6.44
CA ASN A 160 18.39 -2.35 6.68
C ASN A 160 17.53 -2.51 5.42
N TYR A 161 16.68 -3.53 5.37
CA TYR A 161 15.63 -3.65 4.37
C TYR A 161 14.65 -2.47 4.48
N PHE A 162 13.91 -2.18 3.41
CA PHE A 162 13.04 -1.01 3.35
C PHE A 162 11.73 -1.32 2.63
N ILE A 163 10.71 -0.50 2.91
CA ILE A 163 9.39 -0.63 2.27
C ILE A 163 9.12 0.63 1.45
N CYS A 164 8.86 0.43 0.17
CA CYS A 164 8.34 1.48 -0.71
C CYS A 164 6.82 1.38 -0.79
N GLN A 165 6.17 2.51 -1.02
CA GLN A 165 4.74 2.63 -1.29
C GLN A 165 4.49 3.39 -2.59
N SER A 166 3.48 2.98 -3.33
CA SER A 166 2.92 3.68 -4.48
C SER A 166 1.40 3.49 -4.51
N ASN A 167 0.70 4.23 -5.35
CA ASN A 167 -0.75 4.07 -5.49
C ASN A 167 -1.05 2.93 -6.47
N ALA A 168 -2.12 2.19 -6.23
CA ALA A 168 -2.61 1.23 -7.21
C ALA A 168 -3.06 1.92 -8.50
N LEU A 169 -2.73 1.29 -9.63
CA LEU A 169 -3.17 1.71 -10.95
C LEU A 169 -4.60 1.21 -11.16
N ILE A 170 -5.49 2.13 -11.49
CA ILE A 170 -6.85 1.82 -11.92
C ILE A 170 -6.85 1.76 -13.45
N SER A 171 -7.56 0.80 -14.05
CA SER A 171 -7.59 0.64 -15.52
C SER A 171 -8.09 1.92 -16.19
N SER A 172 -7.59 2.24 -17.39
CA SER A 172 -8.01 3.43 -18.13
C SER A 172 -9.49 3.43 -18.47
N ASP A 173 -10.11 2.26 -18.57
CA ASP A 173 -11.54 2.11 -18.83
C ASP A 173 -12.37 2.38 -17.57
N SER A 174 -11.87 2.02 -16.38
CA SER A 174 -12.46 2.46 -15.11
C SER A 174 -12.27 3.96 -14.88
N LEU A 175 -11.15 4.54 -15.35
CA LEU A 175 -10.92 5.99 -15.27
C LEU A 175 -11.89 6.77 -16.18
N LYS A 176 -12.20 6.24 -17.37
CA LYS A 176 -13.27 6.75 -18.28
C LYS A 176 -14.68 6.50 -17.76
N LYS A 177 -14.86 5.64 -16.77
CA LYS A 177 -16.14 5.52 -16.06
C LYS A 177 -16.25 6.55 -14.93
N LEU A 178 -15.10 6.89 -14.34
CA LEU A 178 -14.94 7.95 -13.36
C LEU A 178 -14.83 9.36 -13.98
N THR A 179 -14.89 9.48 -15.32
CA THR A 179 -14.63 10.76 -15.99
C THR A 179 -15.74 11.77 -15.74
N ILE A 180 -15.28 12.87 -15.17
CA ILE A 180 -15.88 14.20 -15.22
C ILE A 180 -16.49 14.48 -16.60
N GLY A 181 -17.78 14.78 -16.66
CA GLY A 181 -18.49 15.14 -17.90
C GLY A 181 -19.71 14.29 -18.26
N ASP A 182 -20.02 13.24 -17.51
CA ASP A 182 -21.31 12.56 -17.61
C ASP A 182 -22.44 13.50 -17.21
N ARG A 183 -23.55 13.48 -17.95
CA ARG A 183 -24.68 14.37 -17.64
C ARG A 183 -25.43 13.88 -16.40
N CYS A 184 -25.78 14.82 -15.54
CA CYS A 184 -26.59 14.57 -14.36
C CYS A 184 -27.73 15.59 -14.26
N ASP A 185 -28.81 15.21 -13.58
CA ASP A 185 -29.91 16.09 -13.20
C ASP A 185 -29.84 16.36 -11.70
N GLU A 186 -29.85 17.62 -11.29
CA GLU A 186 -29.75 18.03 -9.89
C GLU A 186 -30.95 17.59 -9.04
N ASN A 187 -32.05 17.15 -9.68
CA ASN A 187 -33.26 16.70 -9.00
C ASN A 187 -33.25 15.21 -8.65
N ASP A 188 -32.29 14.43 -9.15
CA ASP A 188 -32.19 13.01 -8.84
C ASP A 188 -31.62 12.78 -7.42
N GLN A 189 -32.10 11.74 -6.73
CA GLN A 189 -31.75 11.47 -5.34
C GLN A 189 -30.25 11.16 -5.17
N GLU A 190 -29.58 10.64 -6.21
CA GLU A 190 -28.13 10.43 -6.31
C GLU A 190 -27.72 10.51 -7.80
N PRO A 191 -27.43 11.71 -8.34
CA PRO A 191 -27.27 11.89 -9.79
C PRO A 191 -25.95 11.35 -10.38
N CYS A 192 -24.97 11.05 -9.52
CA CYS A 192 -23.59 10.73 -9.90
C CYS A 192 -23.04 9.58 -9.05
N GLU A 193 -22.09 8.81 -9.60
CA GLU A 193 -21.39 7.76 -8.85
C GLU A 193 -20.63 8.32 -7.63
N GLN A 194 -20.37 7.45 -6.65
CA GLN A 194 -19.84 7.82 -5.34
C GLN A 194 -18.50 8.58 -5.43
N GLY A 195 -18.47 9.82 -4.94
CA GLY A 195 -17.29 10.70 -4.99
C GLY A 195 -17.36 11.82 -6.03
N LEU A 196 -18.37 11.81 -6.90
CA LEU A 196 -18.69 12.88 -7.85
C LEU A 196 -19.87 13.72 -7.35
N GLU A 197 -19.90 14.99 -7.74
CA GLU A 197 -21.01 15.91 -7.49
C GLU A 197 -21.56 16.42 -8.82
N CYS A 198 -22.88 16.60 -8.89
CA CYS A 198 -23.52 17.18 -10.06
C CYS A 198 -23.30 18.70 -10.05
N ILE A 199 -22.51 19.20 -11.00
CA ILE A 199 -22.14 20.61 -11.12
C ILE A 199 -22.37 21.04 -12.57
N GLU A 200 -23.30 21.98 -12.77
CA GLU A 200 -23.71 22.46 -14.10
C GLU A 200 -24.17 21.31 -15.02
N SER A 201 -25.02 20.43 -14.47
CA SER A 201 -25.54 19.25 -15.18
C SER A 201 -24.45 18.27 -15.66
N GLN A 202 -23.27 18.31 -15.04
CA GLN A 202 -22.21 17.34 -15.27
C GLN A 202 -21.73 16.75 -13.95
N CYS A 203 -21.51 15.44 -13.89
CA CYS A 203 -20.81 14.81 -12.79
C CYS A 203 -19.36 15.27 -12.84
N LYS A 204 -18.93 16.02 -11.82
CA LYS A 204 -17.59 16.54 -11.68
C LYS A 204 -16.99 16.12 -10.34
N CYS A 205 -15.67 16.01 -10.29
CA CYS A 205 -14.96 15.79 -9.04
C CYS A 205 -14.91 17.08 -8.23
N PHE A 206 -15.48 17.07 -7.02
CA PHE A 206 -15.45 18.20 -6.11
C PHE A 206 -14.50 17.92 -4.94
N LEU A 207 -13.48 18.75 -4.79
CA LEU A 207 -12.48 18.64 -3.72
C LEU A 207 -12.99 19.35 -2.46
N VAL A 208 -13.57 18.58 -1.53
CA VAL A 208 -13.81 19.03 -0.15
C VAL A 208 -12.97 18.15 0.76
N ASP A 209 -12.09 18.78 1.54
CA ASP A 209 -11.02 18.14 2.33
C ASP A 209 -10.08 17.27 1.49
N TYR A 210 -8.98 17.91 1.09
CA TYR A 210 -7.96 17.60 0.08
C TYR A 210 -7.38 16.17 0.03
N LYS A 211 -7.72 15.28 0.95
CA LYS A 211 -7.20 13.91 1.03
C LYS A 211 -8.23 12.81 0.83
N ILE A 212 -9.47 12.99 1.32
CA ILE A 212 -10.45 11.89 1.33
C ILE A 212 -11.14 11.75 -0.03
N LYS A 213 -11.51 12.87 -0.67
CA LYS A 213 -12.18 12.87 -1.99
C LYS A 213 -11.23 12.78 -3.20
N ALA A 214 -9.99 13.25 -3.08
CA ALA A 214 -8.99 13.14 -4.16
C ALA A 214 -8.64 11.66 -4.47
N ASN A 215 -8.57 10.83 -3.43
CA ASN A 215 -8.36 9.39 -3.55
C ASN A 215 -9.57 8.66 -4.17
N LEU A 216 -10.79 9.14 -3.92
CA LEU A 216 -12.02 8.61 -4.53
C LEU A 216 -12.14 8.96 -6.02
N CYS A 217 -11.56 10.09 -6.44
CA CYS A 217 -11.55 10.56 -7.83
C CYS A 217 -10.39 10.03 -8.67
N GLY A 218 -9.50 9.18 -8.13
CA GLY A 218 -8.32 8.70 -8.86
C GLY A 218 -7.35 9.81 -9.33
N ILE A 219 -7.48 11.03 -8.79
CA ILE A 219 -6.65 12.19 -9.15
C ILE A 219 -5.44 12.24 -8.20
N ARG A 220 -4.23 12.03 -8.73
CA ARG A 220 -2.98 12.22 -7.98
C ARG A 220 -2.58 13.70 -7.99
N LEU A 221 -2.81 14.41 -6.89
CA LEU A 221 -2.24 15.75 -6.66
C LEU A 221 -0.74 15.60 -6.40
N ARG A 222 0.11 15.92 -7.39
CA ARG A 222 1.56 16.07 -7.17
C ARG A 222 1.79 17.41 -6.46
N ASN A 223 2.40 17.37 -5.27
CA ASN A 223 3.01 18.50 -4.56
C ASN A 223 2.16 19.79 -4.46
N LEU A 224 1.33 19.92 -3.42
CA LEU A 224 0.78 21.22 -3.00
C LEU A 224 1.65 21.81 -1.88
N MET A 225 2.87 22.19 -2.21
CA MET A 225 3.65 23.22 -1.51
C MET A 225 3.98 24.40 -2.42
N GLU A 226 3.54 24.38 -3.69
CA GLU A 226 3.43 25.57 -4.50
C GLU A 226 1.97 25.98 -4.51
N THR A 227 1.70 27.18 -4.01
CA THR A 227 0.48 27.93 -4.34
C THR A 227 0.43 28.07 -5.86
N PHE A 228 -0.12 27.07 -6.54
CA PHE A 228 -0.67 27.27 -7.87
C PHE A 228 -1.91 28.12 -7.66
N THR A 229 -1.75 29.42 -7.86
CA THR A 229 -2.79 30.22 -8.50
C THR A 229 -3.03 29.56 -9.86
N ILE A 230 -3.89 28.54 -9.86
CA ILE A 230 -4.52 28.06 -11.08
C ILE A 230 -5.28 29.28 -11.57
N ASN A 231 -4.80 29.87 -12.65
CA ASN A 231 -5.50 30.94 -13.33
C ASN A 231 -6.86 30.36 -13.73
N LEU A 232 -7.91 30.79 -13.00
CA LEU A 232 -9.33 30.42 -13.11
C LEU A 232 -9.95 30.86 -14.45
N GLY A 233 -9.18 30.81 -15.54
CA GLY A 233 -9.55 31.42 -16.81
C GLY A 233 -10.05 30.46 -17.86
N ASN A 234 -9.73 29.17 -17.82
CA ASN A 234 -10.05 28.25 -18.94
C ASN A 234 -10.30 26.78 -18.52
N ILE A 235 -10.63 26.53 -17.26
CA ILE A 235 -11.36 25.32 -16.86
C ILE A 235 -12.74 25.84 -16.50
N ILE A 236 -13.68 25.72 -17.44
CA ILE A 236 -15.01 26.28 -17.28
C ILE A 236 -15.80 25.33 -16.37
N LEU A 237 -16.01 25.87 -15.16
CA LEU A 237 -16.96 25.61 -14.08
C LEU A 237 -17.88 24.41 -14.20
#